data_AF-A0A5C4K182-F1
#
_entry.id   AF-A0A5C4K182-F1
#
_cell.length_a   1.000
_cell.length_b   1.000
_cell.length_c   1.000
_cell.angle_alpha   90.00
_cell.angle_beta   90.00
_cell.angle_gamma   90.00
#
_symmetry.space_group_name_H-M   'P 1'
#
loop_
_entity.id
_entity.type
_entity.pdbx_description
1 polymer ?
#
loop_
_entity_poly.entity_id
_entity_poly.type
_entity_poly.pdbx_seq_one_letter_code
_entity_poly.pdbx_strand_id
1 'polypeptide(L)'
;MEGSRQAPPGRALRTVVGVFGLLAALAGMEHGIGEILQGPVAPGGPVFRSWPGNEAFGILDGEPAFTVLPDLLASGVATVVAAGVFAAWAVAGIRGRRGPLVLIGLSLLLFAVGGGFGPPLLGIILGIGVSRLAAPSRPPGPGTRAMAKAWPWALGAGVAGYLGLVPGTLVMHATWGTPPASVVYALMAMAFGGVILALAGARASNRLEAWRAAERSKRSRSGTSP
;
A
#
# COMPACT_ATOMS: atom_id res chain seq x y z
N MET A 1 19.80 -29.67 -7.81
CA MET A 1 18.62 -28.84 -7.45
C MET A 1 18.66 -27.57 -8.27
N GLU A 2 17.92 -27.52 -9.36
CA GLU A 2 17.89 -26.38 -10.27
C GLU A 2 17.13 -25.24 -9.59
N GLY A 3 17.87 -24.25 -9.08
CA GLY A 3 17.30 -23.13 -8.35
C GLY A 3 16.25 -22.43 -9.20
N SER A 4 14.99 -22.51 -8.79
CA SER A 4 13.89 -21.82 -9.43
C SER A 4 14.25 -20.34 -9.55
N ARG A 5 14.55 -19.89 -10.78
CA ARG A 5 14.89 -18.48 -11.05
C ARG A 5 13.65 -17.64 -10.76
N GLN A 6 13.63 -17.05 -9.57
CA GLN A 6 12.61 -16.10 -9.18
C GLN A 6 12.77 -14.84 -10.03
N ALA A 7 11.71 -14.44 -10.72
CA ALA A 7 11.71 -13.20 -11.49
C ALA A 7 11.63 -11.99 -10.54
N PRO A 8 12.40 -10.91 -10.77
CA PRO A 8 12.25 -9.67 -10.03
C PRO A 8 10.86 -9.04 -10.30
N PRO A 9 10.38 -8.13 -9.43
CA PRO A 9 9.13 -7.41 -9.67
C PRO A 9 9.20 -6.57 -10.95
N GLY A 10 8.29 -6.83 -11.89
CA GLY A 10 8.12 -6.06 -13.12
C GLY A 10 7.53 -4.68 -12.89
N ARG A 11 7.41 -3.89 -13.97
CA ARG A 11 7.05 -2.47 -13.91
C ARG A 11 5.69 -2.23 -13.25
N ALA A 12 4.65 -2.99 -13.63
CA ALA A 12 3.31 -2.83 -13.09
C ALA A 12 3.26 -3.02 -11.56
N LEU A 13 3.91 -4.07 -11.04
CA LEU A 13 3.99 -4.32 -9.60
C LEU A 13 4.71 -3.19 -8.87
N ARG A 14 5.80 -2.70 -9.44
CA ARG A 14 6.56 -1.59 -8.86
C ARG A 14 5.76 -0.29 -8.84
N THR A 15 4.98 -0.02 -9.87
CA THR A 15 4.09 1.14 -9.92
C THR A 15 2.98 1.04 -8.88
N VAL A 16 2.27 -0.10 -8.81
CA VAL A 16 1.19 -0.30 -7.83
C VAL A 16 1.71 -0.17 -6.39
N VAL A 17 2.82 -0.83 -6.07
CA VAL A 17 3.40 -0.77 -4.73
C VAL A 17 3.95 0.62 -4.40
N GLY A 18 4.60 1.29 -5.36
CA GLY A 18 5.10 2.64 -5.15
C GLY A 18 3.98 3.64 -4.91
N VAL A 19 2.91 3.59 -5.71
CA VAL A 19 1.77 4.52 -5.59
C VAL A 19 0.99 4.29 -4.29
N PHE A 20 0.55 3.05 -4.04
CA PHE A 20 -0.21 2.78 -2.80
C PHE A 20 0.68 2.85 -1.56
N GLY A 21 1.97 2.53 -1.66
CA GLY A 21 2.90 2.71 -0.56
C GLY A 21 3.10 4.18 -0.21
N LEU A 22 3.14 5.07 -1.22
CA LEU A 22 3.18 6.52 -0.98
C LEU A 22 1.88 7.01 -0.34
N LEU A 23 0.71 6.53 -0.80
CA LEU A 23 -0.58 6.86 -0.18
C LEU A 23 -0.66 6.37 1.27
N ALA A 24 -0.17 5.16 1.55
CA ALA A 24 -0.04 4.65 2.92
C ALA A 24 0.83 5.57 3.77
N ALA A 25 2.00 5.96 3.26
CA ALA A 25 2.91 6.83 3.98
C ALA A 25 2.28 8.20 4.27
N LEU A 26 1.57 8.79 3.32
CA LEU A 26 0.89 10.07 3.53
C LEU A 26 -0.19 9.96 4.61
N ALA A 27 -0.98 8.89 4.59
CA ALA A 27 -1.94 8.62 5.68
C ALA A 27 -1.22 8.37 7.02
N GLY A 28 -0.08 7.68 7.04
CA GLY A 28 0.73 7.55 8.26
C GLY A 28 1.25 8.89 8.77
N MET A 29 1.74 9.78 7.89
CA MET A 29 2.18 11.13 8.27
C MET A 29 1.03 11.96 8.83
N GLU A 30 -0.16 11.82 8.24
CA GLU A 30 -1.38 12.48 8.67
C GLU A 30 -1.73 12.10 10.13
N HIS A 31 -1.70 10.80 10.46
CA HIS A 31 -1.83 10.33 11.84
C HIS A 31 -0.75 10.93 12.77
N GLY A 32 0.51 10.94 12.32
CA GLY A 32 1.61 11.50 13.09
C GLY A 32 1.48 13.00 13.35
N ILE A 33 0.89 13.76 12.42
CA ILE A 33 0.57 15.18 12.61
C ILE A 33 -0.53 15.32 13.68
N GLY A 34 -1.60 14.52 13.59
CA GLY A 34 -2.67 14.52 14.60
C GLY A 34 -2.14 14.24 16.01
N GLU A 35 -1.20 13.30 16.14
CA GLU A 35 -0.50 12.99 17.39
C GLU A 35 0.37 14.13 17.92
N ILE A 36 1.18 14.75 17.05
CA ILE A 36 2.02 15.91 17.42
C ILE A 36 1.16 17.05 17.97
N LEU A 37 0.00 17.30 17.37
CA LEU A 37 -0.91 18.37 17.79
C LEU A 37 -1.56 18.12 19.15
N GLN A 38 -1.60 16.88 19.63
CA GLN A 38 -2.06 16.54 20.98
C GLN A 38 -1.00 16.87 22.06
N GLY A 39 0.27 17.03 21.68
CA GLY A 39 1.36 17.47 22.56
C GLY A 39 1.97 16.35 23.42
N PRO A 40 2.83 16.72 24.40
CA PRO A 40 3.58 15.77 25.22
C PRO A 40 2.71 15.19 26.34
N VAL A 41 1.72 14.40 25.95
CA VAL A 41 0.75 13.76 26.86
C VAL A 41 0.77 12.26 26.66
N ALA A 42 0.53 11.51 27.74
CA ALA A 42 0.40 10.07 27.65
C ALA A 42 -0.92 9.68 26.95
N PRO A 43 -0.91 8.65 26.09
CA PRO A 43 -2.14 8.14 25.51
C PRO A 43 -3.03 7.51 26.61
N GLY A 44 -4.35 7.64 26.47
CA GLY A 44 -5.31 7.05 27.42
C GLY A 44 -5.32 5.51 27.44
N GLY A 45 -4.62 4.87 26.51
CA GLY A 45 -4.41 3.43 26.39
C GLY A 45 -3.57 3.12 25.15
N PRO A 46 -3.26 1.84 24.88
CA PRO A 46 -2.46 1.46 23.71
C PRO A 46 -3.13 1.83 22.37
N VAL A 47 -4.46 1.86 22.35
CA VAL A 47 -5.26 2.35 21.21
C VAL A 47 -5.87 3.69 21.59
N PHE A 48 -5.71 4.68 20.71
CA PHE A 48 -6.16 6.05 20.90
C PHE A 48 -6.60 6.65 19.56
N ARG A 49 -7.13 7.88 19.57
CA ARG A 49 -7.56 8.60 18.35
C ARG A 49 -6.45 9.57 17.94
N SER A 50 -6.00 9.52 16.69
CA SER A 50 -5.01 10.49 16.19
C SER A 50 -5.62 11.88 16.00
N TRP A 51 -6.93 11.95 15.73
CA TRP A 51 -7.69 13.20 15.58
C TRP A 51 -8.92 13.26 16.50
N PRO A 52 -8.71 13.37 17.83
CA PRO A 52 -9.82 13.42 18.77
C PRO A 52 -10.67 14.68 18.54
N GLY A 53 -12.00 14.49 18.42
CA GLY A 53 -12.95 15.60 18.30
C GLY A 53 -13.00 16.29 16.93
N ASN A 54 -12.27 15.80 15.93
CA ASN A 54 -12.36 16.34 14.57
C ASN A 54 -13.58 15.76 13.85
N GLU A 55 -14.54 16.61 13.51
CA GLU A 55 -15.80 16.21 12.87
C GLU A 55 -15.60 15.56 11.49
N ALA A 56 -14.59 15.98 10.74
CA ALA A 56 -14.30 15.40 9.42
C ALA A 56 -13.88 13.93 9.52
N PHE A 57 -13.28 13.55 10.64
CA PHE A 57 -12.89 12.17 10.95
C PHE A 57 -13.89 11.46 11.86
N GLY A 58 -15.05 12.06 12.15
CA GLY A 58 -16.04 11.49 13.07
C GLY A 58 -16.55 10.11 12.61
N ILE A 59 -16.73 9.90 11.31
CA ILE A 59 -17.15 8.60 10.74
C ILE A 59 -16.06 7.54 10.90
N LEU A 60 -14.80 7.95 11.01
CA LEU A 60 -13.64 7.09 11.24
C LEU A 60 -13.27 7.02 12.73
N ASP A 61 -14.15 7.47 13.63
CA ASP A 61 -13.92 7.54 15.09
C ASP A 61 -12.64 8.33 15.48
N GLY A 62 -12.37 9.43 14.77
CA GLY A 62 -11.16 10.24 14.99
C GLY A 62 -9.86 9.54 14.59
N GLU A 63 -9.98 8.53 13.71
CA GLU A 63 -8.92 7.68 13.17
C GLU A 63 -8.11 6.95 14.26
N PRO A 64 -8.49 5.70 14.58
CA PRO A 64 -7.81 4.94 15.61
C PRO A 64 -6.38 4.62 15.22
N ALA A 65 -5.48 4.74 16.19
CA ALA A 65 -4.08 4.40 16.09
C ALA A 65 -3.65 3.57 17.30
N PHE A 66 -2.55 2.84 17.13
CA PHE A 66 -1.89 2.09 18.19
C PHE A 66 -0.48 2.64 18.39
N THR A 67 -0.03 2.75 19.64
CA THR A 67 1.37 3.09 19.94
C THR A 67 1.87 2.34 21.16
N VAL A 68 3.13 1.95 21.13
CA VAL A 68 3.86 1.42 22.31
C VAL A 68 4.60 2.53 23.05
N LEU A 69 4.62 3.75 22.50
CA LEU A 69 5.31 4.88 23.09
C LEU A 69 4.44 5.55 24.15
N PRO A 70 5.02 5.99 25.28
CA PRO A 70 4.25 6.54 26.39
C PRO A 70 3.86 8.02 26.21
N ASP A 71 4.19 8.63 25.07
CA ASP A 71 4.05 10.07 24.83
C ASP A 71 3.60 10.32 23.37
N LEU A 72 2.51 11.08 23.19
CA LEU A 72 1.90 11.31 21.88
C LEU A 72 2.74 12.22 20.98
N LEU A 73 3.47 13.19 21.52
CA LEU A 73 4.38 14.01 20.72
C LEU A 73 5.51 13.14 20.14
N ALA A 74 6.13 12.30 20.96
CA ALA A 74 7.16 11.36 20.53
C ALA A 74 6.60 10.32 19.54
N SER A 75 5.40 9.81 19.79
CA SER A 75 4.65 8.91 18.90
C SER A 75 4.46 9.55 17.51
N GLY A 76 3.97 10.79 17.46
CA GLY A 76 3.71 11.46 16.20
C GLY A 76 4.98 11.77 15.41
N VAL A 77 6.05 12.22 16.08
CA VAL A 77 7.37 12.42 15.43
C VAL A 77 7.92 11.10 14.89
N ALA A 78 7.87 10.02 15.69
CA ALA A 78 8.31 8.70 15.26
C ALA A 78 7.51 8.19 14.07
N THR A 79 6.19 8.41 14.06
CA THR A 79 5.28 8.09 12.98
C THR A 79 5.64 8.82 11.69
N VAL A 80 5.86 10.14 11.73
CA VAL A 80 6.23 10.92 10.54
C VAL A 80 7.57 10.43 9.95
N VAL A 81 8.56 10.17 10.81
CA VAL A 81 9.87 9.64 10.37
C VAL A 81 9.71 8.24 9.76
N ALA A 82 9.01 7.33 10.44
CA ALA A 82 8.76 5.97 9.96
C ALA A 82 7.99 5.98 8.63
N ALA A 83 7.01 6.87 8.47
CA ALA A 83 6.25 7.05 7.25
C ALA A 83 7.12 7.57 6.09
N GLY A 84 8.04 8.49 6.36
CA GLY A 84 9.02 8.96 5.38
C GLY A 84 9.95 7.84 4.89
N VAL A 85 10.45 7.02 5.82
CA VAL A 85 11.27 5.84 5.49
C VAL A 85 10.44 4.81 4.70
N PHE A 86 9.18 4.58 5.10
CA PHE A 86 8.25 3.70 4.40
C PHE A 86 8.00 4.17 2.96
N ALA A 87 7.76 5.47 2.73
CA ALA A 87 7.58 6.04 1.40
C ALA A 87 8.79 5.80 0.50
N ALA A 88 9.99 6.14 1.00
CA ALA A 88 11.24 5.95 0.27
C ALA A 88 11.46 4.47 -0.09
N TRP A 89 11.16 3.57 0.85
CA TRP A 89 11.30 2.14 0.63
C TRP A 89 10.30 1.58 -0.38
N ALA A 90 9.04 2.01 -0.32
CA ALA A 90 8.00 1.58 -1.26
C ALA A 90 8.36 1.91 -2.72
N VAL A 91 9.00 3.06 -2.96
CA VAL A 91 9.39 3.52 -4.30
C VAL A 91 10.70 2.86 -4.76
N ALA A 92 11.71 2.80 -3.90
CA ALA A 92 13.07 2.42 -4.31
C ALA A 92 13.49 1.00 -3.89
N GLY A 93 13.08 0.55 -2.71
CA GLY A 93 13.62 -0.63 -2.00
C GLY A 93 13.03 -1.98 -2.40
N ILE A 94 11.88 -1.99 -3.08
CA ILE A 94 11.15 -3.23 -3.42
C ILE A 94 11.83 -4.12 -4.47
N ARG A 95 12.91 -3.65 -5.11
CA ARG A 95 13.65 -4.41 -6.14
C ARG A 95 14.46 -5.58 -5.53
N GLY A 96 14.90 -5.44 -4.28
CA GLY A 96 15.76 -6.41 -3.61
C GLY A 96 15.07 -7.71 -3.21
N ARG A 97 15.84 -8.77 -2.90
CA ARG A 97 15.30 -10.05 -2.41
C ARG A 97 14.54 -9.91 -1.08
N ARG A 98 14.99 -8.98 -0.23
CA ARG A 98 14.35 -8.63 1.05
C ARG A 98 13.37 -7.47 0.94
N GLY A 99 13.19 -6.88 -0.25
CA GLY A 99 12.34 -5.70 -0.47
C GLY A 99 10.93 -5.84 0.13
N PRO A 100 10.20 -6.93 -0.15
CA PRO A 100 8.86 -7.15 0.42
C PRO A 100 8.88 -7.31 1.95
N LEU A 101 9.89 -7.98 2.51
CA LEU A 101 10.01 -8.19 3.96
C LEU A 101 10.30 -6.89 4.71
N VAL A 102 11.17 -6.03 4.16
CA VAL A 102 11.43 -4.72 4.76
C VAL A 102 10.18 -3.85 4.69
N LEU A 103 9.38 -3.93 3.61
CA LEU A 103 8.10 -3.20 3.54
C LEU A 103 7.14 -3.65 4.65
N ILE A 104 7.00 -4.96 4.88
CA ILE A 104 6.20 -5.52 5.98
C ILE A 104 6.75 -5.07 7.34
N GLY A 105 8.07 -5.11 7.53
CA GLY A 105 8.70 -4.65 8.77
C GLY A 105 8.44 -3.18 9.05
N LEU A 106 8.54 -2.31 8.04
CA LEU A 106 8.22 -0.90 8.16
C LEU A 106 6.73 -0.64 8.40
N SER A 107 5.83 -1.49 7.87
CA SER A 107 4.41 -1.45 8.23
C SER A 107 4.17 -1.78 9.69
N LEU A 108 4.81 -2.81 10.22
CA LEU A 108 4.70 -3.17 11.63
C LEU A 108 5.31 -2.07 12.52
N LEU A 109 6.39 -1.45 12.09
CA LEU A 109 6.94 -0.27 12.75
C LEU A 109 5.92 0.87 12.78
N LEU A 110 5.33 1.23 11.63
CA LEU A 110 4.27 2.25 11.56
C LEU A 110 3.12 1.93 12.51
N PHE A 111 2.67 0.69 12.55
CA PHE A 111 1.62 0.27 13.48
C PHE A 111 2.01 0.49 14.93
N ALA A 112 3.26 0.17 15.30
CA ALA A 112 3.73 0.23 16.67
C ALA A 112 3.96 1.66 17.19
N VAL A 113 4.08 2.66 16.31
CA VAL A 113 4.47 4.02 16.70
C VAL A 113 3.38 5.08 16.50
N GLY A 114 2.15 4.71 16.08
CA GLY A 114 1.04 5.66 15.89
C GLY A 114 0.50 5.79 14.46
N GLY A 115 1.07 5.12 13.46
CA GLY A 115 0.70 5.29 12.05
C GLY A 115 -0.69 4.79 11.61
N GLY A 116 -1.65 4.65 12.53
CA GLY A 116 -3.00 4.18 12.26
C GLY A 116 -3.11 2.68 11.97
N PHE A 117 -4.32 2.17 11.78
CA PHE A 117 -4.55 0.79 11.33
C PHE A 117 -4.46 0.64 9.81
N GLY A 118 -4.91 1.65 9.06
CA GLY A 118 -4.96 1.62 7.60
C GLY A 118 -3.58 1.50 6.93
N PRO A 119 -2.63 2.43 7.21
CA PRO A 119 -1.32 2.42 6.57
C PRO A 119 -0.50 1.14 6.78
N PRO A 120 -0.39 0.58 8.01
CA PRO A 120 0.28 -0.71 8.23
C PRO A 120 -0.37 -1.86 7.48
N LEU A 121 -1.71 -1.96 7.54
CA LEU A 121 -2.44 -3.00 6.83
C LEU A 121 -2.18 -2.94 5.32
N LEU A 122 -2.21 -1.74 4.75
CA LEU A 122 -1.93 -1.53 3.34
C LEU A 122 -0.51 -1.97 2.99
N GLY A 123 0.49 -1.56 3.77
CA GLY A 123 1.86 -1.96 3.51
C GLY A 123 2.13 -3.47 3.67
N ILE A 124 1.44 -4.15 4.59
CA ILE A 124 1.45 -5.62 4.70
C ILE A 124 0.87 -6.25 3.43
N ILE A 125 -0.30 -5.79 2.96
CA ILE A 125 -0.94 -6.27 1.72
C ILE A 125 0.01 -6.09 0.53
N LEU A 126 0.63 -4.91 0.40
CA LEU A 126 1.59 -4.61 -0.67
C LEU A 126 2.83 -5.50 -0.58
N GLY A 127 3.38 -5.70 0.61
CA GLY A 127 4.53 -6.58 0.85
C GLY A 127 4.24 -8.03 0.48
N ILE A 128 3.09 -8.56 0.89
CA ILE A 128 2.65 -9.90 0.49
C ILE A 128 2.45 -9.96 -1.03
N GLY A 129 1.77 -8.98 -1.62
CA GLY A 129 1.46 -8.98 -3.05
C GLY A 129 2.63 -8.72 -3.98
N VAL A 130 3.74 -8.13 -3.51
CA VAL A 130 4.99 -8.01 -4.28
C VAL A 130 5.98 -9.13 -4.00
N SER A 131 5.67 -10.01 -3.04
CA SER A 131 6.48 -11.19 -2.76
C SER A 131 6.63 -12.07 -4.00
N ARG A 132 7.87 -12.56 -4.20
CA ARG A 132 8.31 -13.21 -5.43
C ARG A 132 7.51 -14.47 -5.70
N LEU A 133 7.13 -14.64 -6.96
CA LEU A 133 6.47 -15.84 -7.46
C LEU A 133 7.44 -16.64 -8.33
N ALA A 134 7.25 -17.96 -8.32
CA ALA A 134 7.94 -18.85 -9.25
C ALA A 134 7.56 -18.50 -10.70
N ALA A 135 8.53 -18.65 -11.61
CA ALA A 135 8.29 -18.44 -13.03
C ALA A 135 7.23 -19.43 -13.54
N PRO A 136 6.23 -18.99 -14.35
CA PRO A 136 5.20 -19.89 -14.85
C PRO A 136 5.81 -20.92 -15.81
N SER A 137 5.51 -22.21 -15.58
CA SER A 137 5.86 -23.30 -16.50
C SER A 137 4.85 -23.47 -17.63
N ARG A 138 3.63 -22.94 -17.47
CA ARG A 138 2.52 -23.02 -18.43
C ARG A 138 2.20 -21.67 -19.06
N PRO A 139 1.69 -21.64 -20.31
CA PRO A 139 1.24 -20.41 -20.94
C PRO A 139 0.10 -19.77 -20.13
N PRO A 140 0.15 -18.46 -19.87
CA PRO A 140 -0.93 -17.77 -19.16
C PRO A 140 -2.26 -17.89 -19.92
N GLY A 141 -3.34 -18.14 -19.20
CA GLY A 141 -4.69 -18.25 -19.76
C GLY A 141 -5.32 -16.90 -20.14
N PRO A 142 -6.49 -16.91 -20.79
CA PRO A 142 -7.23 -15.70 -21.15
C PRO A 142 -7.58 -14.83 -19.93
N GLY A 143 -7.97 -15.45 -18.80
CA GLY A 143 -8.25 -14.72 -17.55
C GLY A 143 -7.04 -13.94 -17.00
N THR A 144 -5.84 -14.51 -17.06
CA THR A 144 -4.60 -13.80 -16.67
C THR A 144 -4.33 -12.61 -17.58
N ARG A 145 -4.59 -12.74 -18.89
CA ARG A 145 -4.46 -11.63 -19.85
C ARG A 145 -5.46 -10.52 -19.59
N ALA A 146 -6.72 -10.85 -19.30
CA ALA A 146 -7.74 -9.87 -18.96
C ALA A 146 -7.37 -9.12 -17.67
N MET A 147 -7.01 -9.86 -16.61
CA MET A 147 -6.59 -9.30 -15.31
C MET A 147 -5.36 -8.38 -15.45
N ALA A 148 -4.39 -8.75 -16.30
CA ALA A 148 -3.22 -7.93 -16.61
C ALA A 148 -3.53 -6.66 -17.41
N LYS A 149 -4.69 -6.54 -18.06
CA LYS A 149 -5.12 -5.30 -18.70
C LYS A 149 -5.92 -4.40 -17.76
N ALA A 150 -6.52 -4.97 -16.71
CA ALA A 150 -7.37 -4.26 -15.76
C ALA A 150 -6.60 -3.46 -14.70
N TRP A 151 -5.32 -3.79 -14.43
CA TRP A 151 -4.56 -3.17 -13.33
C TRP A 151 -4.48 -1.64 -13.37
N PRO A 152 -4.36 -0.93 -14.52
CA PRO A 152 -4.30 0.54 -14.52
C PRO A 152 -5.62 1.16 -14.07
N TRP A 153 -6.75 0.54 -14.45
CA TRP A 153 -8.08 0.99 -14.05
C TRP A 153 -8.32 0.74 -12.57
N ALA A 154 -7.94 -0.44 -12.07
CA ALA A 154 -8.02 -0.75 -10.65
C ALA A 154 -7.11 0.17 -9.82
N LEU A 155 -5.91 0.49 -10.33
CA LEU A 155 -5.02 1.47 -9.72
C LEU A 155 -5.67 2.85 -9.67
N GLY A 156 -6.22 3.33 -10.79
CA GLY A 156 -6.91 4.61 -10.86
C GLY A 156 -8.09 4.70 -9.90
N ALA A 157 -8.92 3.66 -9.83
CA ALA A 157 -10.03 3.57 -8.89
C ALA A 157 -9.53 3.61 -7.44
N GLY A 158 -8.52 2.82 -7.08
CA GLY A 158 -7.96 2.81 -5.73
C GLY A 158 -7.33 4.15 -5.34
N VAL A 159 -6.61 4.81 -6.25
CA VAL A 159 -6.05 6.15 -6.02
C VAL A 159 -7.15 7.17 -5.80
N ALA A 160 -8.18 7.17 -6.65
CA ALA A 160 -9.35 8.03 -6.46
C ALA A 160 -10.04 7.74 -5.12
N GLY A 161 -10.09 6.48 -4.69
CA GLY A 161 -10.64 6.08 -3.39
C GLY A 161 -9.87 6.68 -2.23
N TYR A 162 -8.53 6.53 -2.21
CA TYR A 162 -7.69 7.09 -1.15
C TYR A 162 -7.69 8.62 -1.13
N LEU A 163 -7.57 9.26 -2.29
CA LEU A 163 -7.62 10.72 -2.37
C LEU A 163 -9.01 11.25 -2.00
N GLY A 164 -10.08 10.52 -2.35
CA GLY A 164 -11.42 10.85 -1.89
C GLY A 164 -11.57 10.68 -0.38
N LEU A 165 -10.97 9.63 0.20
CA LEU A 165 -11.13 9.31 1.62
C LEU A 165 -10.39 10.28 2.54
N VAL A 166 -9.15 10.65 2.23
CA VAL A 166 -8.32 11.46 3.13
C VAL A 166 -8.49 12.96 2.82
N PRO A 167 -7.85 13.54 1.77
CA PRO A 167 -8.06 14.96 1.49
C PRO A 167 -9.48 15.27 0.99
N GLY A 168 -10.15 14.31 0.33
CA GLY A 168 -11.49 14.52 -0.21
C GLY A 168 -12.56 14.70 0.85
N THR A 169 -12.58 13.89 1.92
CA THR A 169 -13.55 14.04 3.01
C THR A 169 -13.33 15.35 3.78
N LEU A 170 -12.07 15.75 3.97
CA LEU A 170 -11.71 17.05 4.55
C LEU A 170 -12.25 18.21 3.71
N VAL A 171 -12.02 18.18 2.39
CA VAL A 171 -12.53 19.20 1.47
C VAL A 171 -14.06 19.21 1.48
N MET A 172 -14.70 18.05 1.39
CA MET A 172 -16.15 17.95 1.42
C MET A 172 -16.74 18.50 2.71
N HIS A 173 -16.12 18.20 3.85
CA HIS A 173 -16.53 18.75 5.15
C HIS A 173 -16.39 20.28 5.17
N ALA A 174 -15.28 20.82 4.67
CA ALA A 174 -15.06 22.26 4.63
C ALA A 174 -16.04 23.02 3.71
N THR A 175 -16.52 22.41 2.62
CA THR A 175 -17.36 23.09 1.63
C THR A 175 -18.86 22.78 1.75
N TRP A 176 -19.22 21.57 2.18
CA TRP A 176 -20.61 21.08 2.22
C TRP A 176 -21.01 20.47 3.57
N GLY A 177 -20.12 20.46 4.56
CA GLY A 177 -20.33 19.77 5.84
C GLY A 177 -20.06 18.27 5.75
N THR A 178 -20.23 17.57 6.89
CA THR A 178 -19.81 16.18 7.05
C THR A 178 -20.44 15.27 5.98
N PRO A 179 -19.63 14.55 5.18
CA PRO A 179 -20.16 13.68 4.14
C PRO A 179 -20.98 12.54 4.78
N PRO A 180 -22.03 12.04 4.11
CA PRO A 180 -22.79 10.92 4.63
C PRO A 180 -21.93 9.66 4.71
N ALA A 181 -22.18 8.81 5.70
CA ALA A 181 -21.42 7.58 5.94
C ALA A 181 -21.34 6.65 4.70
N SER A 182 -22.39 6.61 3.88
CA SER A 182 -22.39 5.83 2.63
C SER A 182 -21.29 6.26 1.65
N VAL A 183 -20.99 7.56 1.56
CA VAL A 183 -19.92 8.08 0.70
C VAL A 183 -18.57 7.65 1.25
N VAL A 184 -18.34 7.79 2.55
CA VAL A 184 -17.08 7.36 3.19
C VAL A 184 -16.85 5.85 3.01
N TYR A 185 -17.88 5.03 3.22
CA TYR A 185 -17.78 3.58 3.01
C TYR A 185 -17.58 3.20 1.54
N ALA A 186 -18.21 3.91 0.60
CA ALA A 186 -17.98 3.71 -0.83
C ALA A 186 -16.53 4.05 -1.22
N LEU A 187 -15.98 5.15 -0.70
CA LEU A 187 -14.59 5.53 -0.90
C LEU A 187 -13.63 4.51 -0.29
N MET A 188 -13.93 3.99 0.91
CA MET A 188 -13.14 2.96 1.56
C MET A 188 -13.15 1.64 0.76
N ALA A 189 -14.33 1.19 0.31
CA ALA A 189 -14.45 0.02 -0.57
C ALA A 189 -13.70 0.22 -1.89
N MET A 190 -13.78 1.41 -2.49
CA MET A 190 -13.06 1.74 -3.72
C MET A 190 -11.54 1.77 -3.50
N ALA A 191 -11.06 2.33 -2.38
CA ALA A 191 -9.65 2.38 -2.01
C ALA A 191 -9.06 0.97 -1.83
N PHE A 192 -9.61 0.18 -0.90
CA PHE A 192 -9.09 -1.16 -0.59
C PHE A 192 -9.38 -2.17 -1.69
N GLY A 193 -10.56 -2.13 -2.30
CA GLY A 193 -10.90 -2.98 -3.45
C GLY A 193 -10.01 -2.68 -4.65
N GLY A 194 -9.74 -1.39 -4.92
CA GLY A 194 -8.82 -0.94 -5.95
C GLY A 194 -7.40 -1.44 -5.74
N VAL A 195 -6.88 -1.39 -4.51
CA VAL A 195 -5.55 -1.96 -4.16
C VAL A 195 -5.50 -3.45 -4.48
N ILE A 196 -6.46 -4.23 -3.98
CA ILE A 196 -6.47 -5.69 -4.14
C ILE A 196 -6.49 -6.06 -5.62
N LEU A 197 -7.37 -5.41 -6.40
CA LEU A 197 -7.52 -5.63 -7.83
C LEU A 197 -6.29 -5.17 -8.63
N ALA A 198 -5.72 -4.01 -8.30
CA ALA A 198 -4.53 -3.48 -8.95
C ALA A 198 -3.33 -4.39 -8.70
N LEU A 199 -3.18 -4.92 -7.48
CA LEU A 199 -2.10 -5.82 -7.10
C LEU A 199 -2.26 -7.18 -7.80
N ALA A 200 -3.47 -7.73 -7.84
CA ALA A 200 -3.77 -8.94 -8.60
C ALA A 200 -3.48 -8.77 -10.10
N GLY A 201 -3.93 -7.66 -10.69
CA GLY A 201 -3.67 -7.28 -12.07
C GLY A 201 -2.19 -7.10 -12.39
N ALA A 202 -1.45 -6.40 -11.52
CA ALA A 202 -0.03 -6.20 -11.66
C ALA A 202 0.77 -7.52 -11.56
N ARG A 203 0.35 -8.44 -10.67
CA ARG A 203 0.92 -9.80 -10.59
C ARG A 203 0.65 -10.59 -11.87
N ALA A 204 -0.54 -10.48 -12.43
CA ALA A 204 -0.88 -11.10 -13.71
C ALA A 204 -0.02 -10.55 -14.86
N SER A 205 0.20 -9.23 -14.90
CA SER A 205 1.12 -8.58 -15.86
C SER A 205 2.54 -9.11 -15.72
N ASN A 206 3.06 -9.16 -14.49
CA ASN A 206 4.41 -9.67 -14.23
C ASN A 206 4.59 -11.14 -14.65
N ARG A 207 3.57 -11.99 -14.45
CA ARG A 207 3.58 -13.39 -14.93
C ARG A 207 3.64 -13.47 -16.46
N LEU A 208 2.91 -12.62 -17.17
CA LEU A 208 2.93 -12.57 -18.64
C LEU A 208 4.30 -12.12 -19.17
N GLU A 209 4.90 -11.10 -18.56
CA GLU A 209 6.23 -10.61 -18.90
C GLU A 209 7.30 -11.71 -18.69
N ALA A 210 7.26 -12.38 -17.53
CA ALA A 210 8.18 -13.47 -17.21
C ALA A 210 8.07 -14.65 -18.20
N TRP A 211 6.85 -15.07 -18.53
CA TRP A 211 6.63 -16.14 -19.51
C TRP A 211 7.14 -15.76 -20.91
N ARG A 212 6.85 -14.54 -21.38
CA ARG A 212 7.34 -14.05 -22.69
C ARG A 212 8.87 -13.99 -22.75
N ALA A 213 9.53 -13.62 -21.65
CA ALA A 213 10.98 -13.60 -21.56
C ALA A 213 11.58 -15.02 -21.62
N ALA A 214 10.97 -15.98 -20.92
CA ALA A 214 11.39 -17.38 -20.98
C ALA A 214 11.24 -17.96 -22.39
N GLU A 215 10.14 -17.67 -23.07
CA GLU A 215 9.87 -18.17 -24.43
C GLU A 215 10.85 -17.60 -25.47
N ARG A 216 11.15 -16.30 -25.40
CA ARG A 216 12.20 -15.68 -26.24
C ARG A 216 13.57 -16.31 -26.03
N SER A 217 13.92 -16.59 -24.77
CA SER A 217 15.19 -17.22 -24.43
C SER A 217 15.30 -18.64 -25.01
N LYS A 218 14.22 -19.43 -24.97
CA LYS A 218 14.17 -20.76 -25.58
C LYS A 218 14.40 -20.70 -27.09
N ARG A 219 13.70 -19.80 -27.80
CA ARG A 219 13.83 -19.65 -29.26
C ARG A 219 15.24 -19.22 -29.69
N SER A 220 15.89 -18.34 -28.93
CA SER A 220 17.27 -17.94 -29.23
C SER A 220 18.29 -19.09 -29.10
N ARG A 221 18.03 -20.06 -28.21
CA ARG A 221 18.88 -21.23 -28.02
C ARG A 221 18.66 -22.33 -29.06
N SER A 222 17.45 -22.44 -29.61
CA SER A 222 17.14 -23.42 -30.66
C SER A 222 17.56 -22.97 -32.07
N GLY A 223 17.82 -21.66 -32.26
CA GLY A 223 18.27 -21.10 -33.55
C GLY A 223 19.79 -21.07 -33.76
N THR A 224 20.58 -21.73 -32.89
CA THR A 224 22.05 -21.77 -32.91
C THR A 224 22.59 -23.20 -33.04
N SER A 225 21.92 -24.06 -33.81
CA SER A 225 22.47 -25.34 -34.27
C SER A 225 22.90 -25.21 -35.73
N PRO A 226 24.21 -25.16 -36.05
CA PRO A 226 24.71 -25.41 -37.41
C PRO A 226 24.48 -26.85 -37.85
#